data_AF-Q5GA64-F1
#
_entry.id   AF-Q5GA64-F1
#
_cell.length_a   1.000
_cell.length_b   1.000
_cell.length_c   1.000
_cell.angle_alpha   90.00
_cell.angle_beta   90.00
_cell.angle_gamma   90.00
#
_symmetry.space_group_name_H-M   'P 1'
#
loop_
_entity.id
_entity.type
_entity.pdbx_description
1 polymer ?
#
loop_
_entity_poly.entity_id
_entity_poly.type
_entity_poly.pdbx_seq_one_letter_code
_entity_poly.pdbx_strand_id
1 'polypeptide(L)'
;MEIVEVVADQVVVALSHAIVLEELMREKLEARNDLLQQAKENAVKASQTRYSFQKVMNNGMRRPMHSILGLLSILQDENTSTNQKIIIDTIVRISTVLLNLINDAMDIPNKYEGRFPVKMMPFQLHSLIREASCLVKCLCVYKGFGFSMDVPSSLPNLVMGDEKRT
;
A
#
# COMPACT_ATOMS: atom_id res chain seq x y z
N MET A 1 13.43 27.26 72.46
CA MET A 1 13.94 28.06 71.33
C MET A 1 14.63 27.15 70.31
N GLU A 2 15.51 26.22 70.72
CA GLU A 2 16.19 25.24 69.84
C GLU A 2 15.29 24.44 68.89
N ILE A 3 14.13 23.96 69.34
CA ILE A 3 13.24 23.12 68.48
C ILE A 3 12.71 23.91 67.27
N VAL A 4 12.45 25.21 67.43
CA VAL A 4 11.96 26.06 66.33
C VAL A 4 13.04 26.29 65.28
N GLU A 5 14.30 26.39 65.72
CA GLU A 5 15.46 26.60 64.87
C GLU A 5 15.81 25.33 64.07
N VAL A 6 15.81 24.17 64.72
CA VAL A 6 16.01 22.87 64.06
C VAL A 6 14.93 22.58 63.03
N VAL A 7 13.67 22.89 63.32
CA VAL A 7 12.57 22.72 62.36
C VAL A 7 12.69 23.69 61.19
N ALA A 8 13.11 24.94 61.43
CA ALA A 8 13.34 25.91 60.37
C ALA A 8 14.44 25.43 59.40
N ASP A 9 15.57 24.93 59.93
CA ASP A 9 16.65 24.35 59.12
C ASP A 9 16.18 23.14 58.31
N GLN A 10 15.38 22.24 58.91
CA GLN A 10 14.83 21.09 58.19
C GLN A 10 13.88 21.50 57.05
N VAL A 11 13.08 22.54 57.25
CA VAL A 11 12.20 23.08 56.20
C VAL A 11 13.02 23.71 55.06
N VAL A 12 14.09 24.44 55.38
CA VAL A 12 14.99 25.02 54.36
C VAL A 12 15.65 23.93 53.52
N VAL A 13 16.14 22.86 54.17
CA VAL A 13 16.73 21.72 53.46
C VAL A 13 15.69 21.01 52.59
N ALA A 14 14.48 20.78 53.10
CA ALA A 14 13.41 20.14 52.34
C ALA A 14 12.99 20.96 51.11
N LEU A 15 12.90 22.28 51.24
CA LEU A 15 12.60 23.19 50.12
C LEU A 15 13.74 23.19 49.09
N SER A 16 14.99 23.20 49.54
CA SER A 16 16.17 23.13 48.66
C SER A 16 16.18 21.83 47.86
N HIS A 17 15.90 20.70 48.51
CA HIS A 17 15.78 19.41 47.82
C HIS A 17 14.61 19.36 46.83
N ALA A 18 13.46 19.95 47.17
CA ALA A 18 12.30 19.99 46.28
C ALA A 18 12.60 20.76 44.98
N ILE A 19 13.27 21.91 45.09
CA ILE A 19 13.68 22.73 43.93
C ILE A 19 14.65 21.95 43.04
N VAL A 20 15.67 21.33 43.62
CA VAL A 20 16.65 20.52 42.86
C VAL A 20 15.96 19.33 42.16
N LEU A 21 14.98 18.70 42.82
CA LEU A 21 14.25 17.59 42.24
C LEU A 21 13.37 18.04 41.05
N GLU A 22 12.69 19.18 41.17
CA GLU A 22 11.90 19.76 40.08
C GLU A 22 12.79 20.08 38.87
N GLU A 23 13.95 20.67 39.10
CA GLU A 23 14.90 21.03 38.04
C GLU A 23 15.44 19.78 37.32
N LEU A 24 15.80 18.73 38.06
CA LEU A 24 16.26 17.46 37.50
C LEU A 24 15.15 16.72 36.73
N MET A 25 13.91 16.76 37.23
CA MET A 25 12.76 16.21 36.50
C MET A 25 12.50 16.97 35.20
N ARG A 26 12.64 18.30 35.24
CA ARG A 26 12.46 19.16 34.08
C ARG A 26 13.50 18.89 33.00
N GLU A 27 14.78 18.84 33.35
CA GLU A 27 15.87 18.48 32.43
C GLU A 27 15.65 17.10 31.80
N LYS A 28 15.25 16.11 32.60
CA LYS A 28 14.98 14.76 32.10
C LYS A 28 13.78 14.70 31.15
N LEU A 29 12.77 15.54 31.39
CA LEU A 29 11.60 15.64 30.52
C LEU A 29 11.96 16.33 29.19
N GLU A 30 12.73 17.42 29.25
CA GLU A 30 13.23 18.12 28.06
C GLU A 30 14.11 17.19 27.21
N ALA A 31 15.07 16.48 27.81
CA ALA A 31 15.91 15.51 27.11
C ALA A 31 15.09 14.36 26.47
N ARG A 32 14.03 13.87 27.14
CA ARG A 32 13.14 12.86 26.56
C ARG A 32 12.32 13.41 25.39
N ASN A 33 11.83 14.64 25.51
CA ASN A 33 11.09 15.28 24.42
C ASN A 33 11.97 15.47 23.18
N ASP A 34 13.23 15.85 23.36
CA ASP A 34 14.18 16.00 22.26
C ASP A 34 14.45 14.66 21.55
N LEU A 35 14.65 13.59 22.33
CA LEU A 35 14.82 12.23 21.77
C LEU A 35 13.57 11.76 21.02
N LEU A 36 12.37 12.02 21.58
CA LEU A 36 11.11 11.68 20.92
C LEU A 36 10.92 12.48 19.62
N GLN A 37 11.27 13.76 19.63
CA GLN A 37 11.18 14.63 18.47
C GLN A 37 12.16 14.16 17.38
N GLN A 38 13.41 13.84 17.72
CA GLN A 38 14.36 13.26 16.77
C GLN A 38 13.89 11.91 16.21
N ALA A 39 13.38 11.01 17.06
CA ALA A 39 12.86 9.73 16.63
C ALA A 39 11.67 9.90 15.65
N LYS A 40 10.78 10.85 15.95
CA LYS A 40 9.66 11.20 15.08
C LYS A 40 10.14 11.75 13.73
N GLU A 41 11.10 12.67 13.73
CA GLU A 41 11.67 13.23 12.50
C GLU A 41 12.34 12.16 11.64
N ASN A 42 13.08 11.24 12.26
CA ASN A 42 13.70 10.12 11.58
C ASN A 42 12.64 9.18 10.97
N ALA A 43 11.57 8.88 11.70
CA ALA A 43 10.46 8.07 11.18
C ALA A 43 9.75 8.75 10.01
N VAL A 44 9.54 10.07 10.07
CA VAL A 44 8.94 10.85 8.98
C VAL A 44 9.84 10.85 7.75
N LYS A 45 11.15 11.11 7.92
CA LYS A 45 12.13 11.06 6.81
C LYS A 45 12.19 9.69 6.17
N ALA A 46 12.26 8.61 6.97
CA ALA A 46 12.27 7.24 6.46
C ALA A 46 10.99 6.93 5.65
N SER A 47 9.83 7.37 6.14
CA SER A 47 8.55 7.20 5.44
C SER A 47 8.51 7.95 4.11
N GLN A 48 8.99 9.20 4.08
CA GLN A 48 9.07 10.01 2.87
C GLN A 48 10.02 9.40 1.83
N THR A 49 11.18 8.90 2.26
CA THR A 49 12.13 8.20 1.38
C THR A 49 11.52 6.93 0.81
N ARG A 50 10.84 6.13 1.65
CA ARG A 50 10.15 4.90 1.19
C ARG A 50 9.10 5.21 0.13
N TYR A 51 8.28 6.23 0.37
CA TYR A 51 7.25 6.66 -0.57
C TYR A 51 7.84 7.17 -1.89
N SER A 52 8.88 7.99 -1.82
CA SER A 52 9.57 8.51 -3.00
C SER A 52 10.19 7.39 -3.82
N PHE A 53 10.81 6.39 -3.17
CA PHE A 53 11.37 5.23 -3.84
C PHE A 53 10.29 4.38 -4.54
N GLN A 54 9.18 4.11 -3.87
CA GLN A 54 8.04 3.40 -4.46
C GLN A 54 7.50 4.15 -5.70
N LYS A 55 7.38 5.47 -5.62
CA LYS A 55 6.93 6.32 -6.74
C LYS A 55 7.86 6.27 -7.94
N VAL A 56 9.17 6.34 -7.71
CA VAL A 56 10.17 6.26 -8.77
C VAL A 56 10.17 4.87 -9.42
N MET A 57 10.15 3.80 -8.62
CA MET A 57 10.15 2.43 -9.12
C MET A 57 8.88 2.11 -9.91
N ASN A 58 7.69 2.46 -9.41
CA ASN A 58 6.46 2.24 -10.18
C ASN A 58 6.51 3.02 -11.51
N ASN A 59 6.75 4.34 -11.49
CA ASN A 59 6.80 5.12 -12.72
C ASN A 59 7.87 4.60 -13.70
N GLY A 60 8.96 4.06 -13.17
CA GLY A 60 10.03 3.39 -13.93
C GLY A 60 9.59 2.07 -14.56
N MET A 61 8.76 1.28 -13.88
CA MET A 61 8.22 0.00 -14.38
C MET A 61 7.00 0.19 -15.29
N ARG A 62 6.23 1.26 -15.14
CA ARG A 62 5.09 1.58 -16.02
C ARG A 62 5.53 1.76 -17.47
N ARG A 63 6.65 2.44 -17.70
CA ARG A 63 7.16 2.73 -19.06
C ARG A 63 7.49 1.46 -19.88
N PRO A 64 8.30 0.49 -19.40
CA PRO A 64 8.56 -0.75 -20.14
C PRO A 64 7.29 -1.61 -20.30
N MET A 65 6.36 -1.57 -19.35
CA MET A 65 5.09 -2.29 -19.46
C MET A 65 4.21 -1.75 -20.59
N HIS A 66 4.09 -0.42 -20.71
CA HIS A 66 3.41 0.20 -21.84
C HIS A 66 4.11 -0.09 -23.18
N SER A 67 5.46 -0.15 -23.21
CA SER A 67 6.21 -0.54 -24.40
C SER A 67 5.94 -1.99 -24.83
N ILE A 68 5.90 -2.93 -23.88
CA ILE A 68 5.56 -4.34 -24.13
C ILE A 68 4.12 -4.45 -24.68
N LEU A 69 3.16 -3.77 -24.05
CA LEU A 69 1.77 -3.72 -24.54
C LEU A 69 1.66 -3.16 -25.97
N GLY A 70 2.41 -2.08 -26.28
CA GLY A 70 2.45 -1.50 -27.62
C GLY A 70 3.02 -2.45 -28.67
N LEU A 71 4.13 -3.12 -28.37
CA LEU A 71 4.75 -4.11 -29.27
C LEU A 71 3.83 -5.31 -29.53
N LEU A 72 3.14 -5.78 -28.50
CA LEU A 72 2.17 -6.88 -28.63
C LEU A 72 0.96 -6.48 -29.46
N SER A 73 0.49 -5.23 -29.34
CA SER A 73 -0.63 -4.71 -30.13
C SER A 73 -0.29 -4.67 -31.63
N ILE A 74 0.95 -4.32 -31.98
CA ILE A 74 1.45 -4.34 -33.36
C ILE A 74 1.49 -5.77 -33.91
N LEU A 75 1.98 -6.74 -33.11
CA LEU A 75 2.02 -8.15 -33.51
C LEU A 75 0.63 -8.78 -33.67
N GLN A 76 -0.40 -8.25 -33.00
CA GLN A 76 -1.79 -8.69 -33.15
C GLN A 76 -2.40 -8.27 -34.50
N ASP A 77 -1.93 -7.17 -35.07
CA ASP A 77 -2.41 -6.58 -36.33
C ASP A 77 -1.76 -7.22 -37.57
N GLU A 78 -0.60 -7.86 -37.41
CA GLU A 78 0.04 -8.67 -38.46
C GLU A 78 -0.63 -10.06 -38.60
N ASN A 79 -0.50 -10.68 -39.78
CA ASN A 79 -1.06 -11.99 -40.16
C ASN A 79 -0.50 -13.15 -39.30
N THR A 80 -0.86 -13.15 -38.02
CA THR A 80 -0.39 -14.09 -37.00
C THR A 80 -1.28 -15.32 -36.95
N SER A 81 -0.65 -16.49 -36.82
CA SER A 81 -1.35 -17.76 -36.65
C SER A 81 -2.22 -17.76 -35.38
N THR A 82 -3.28 -18.58 -35.35
CA THR A 82 -4.24 -18.65 -34.25
C THR A 82 -3.57 -18.86 -32.87
N ASN A 83 -2.50 -19.66 -32.81
CA ASN A 83 -1.74 -19.89 -31.58
C ASN A 83 -0.92 -18.68 -31.15
N GLN A 84 -0.37 -17.90 -32.09
CA GLN A 84 0.37 -16.67 -31.77
C GLN A 84 -0.57 -15.58 -31.24
N LYS A 85 -1.79 -15.45 -31.78
CA LYS A 85 -2.80 -14.52 -31.26
C LYS A 85 -3.17 -14.81 -29.81
N ILE A 86 -3.33 -16.08 -29.44
CA ILE A 86 -3.62 -16.50 -28.06
C ILE A 86 -2.47 -16.15 -27.11
N ILE A 87 -1.22 -16.36 -27.53
CA ILE A 87 -0.03 -16.01 -26.74
C ILE A 87 0.05 -14.50 -26.56
N ILE A 88 -0.09 -13.72 -27.64
CA ILE A 88 -0.05 -12.26 -27.61
C ILE A 88 -1.14 -11.70 -26.68
N ASP A 89 -2.38 -12.18 -26.81
CA ASP A 89 -3.50 -11.77 -25.97
C ASP A 89 -3.27 -12.10 -24.48
N THR A 90 -2.67 -13.25 -24.21
CA THR A 90 -2.28 -13.65 -22.86
C THR A 90 -1.20 -12.73 -22.28
N ILE A 91 -0.18 -12.37 -23.05
CA ILE A 91 0.87 -11.46 -22.58
C ILE A 91 0.29 -10.05 -22.35
N VAL A 92 -0.57 -9.56 -23.25
CA VAL A 92 -1.28 -8.27 -23.07
C VAL A 92 -2.04 -8.25 -21.75
N ARG A 93 -2.79 -9.32 -21.44
CA ARG A 93 -3.53 -9.41 -20.17
C ARG A 93 -2.62 -9.46 -18.95
N ILE A 94 -1.55 -10.25 -18.97
CA ILE A 94 -0.57 -10.30 -17.88
C ILE A 94 0.07 -8.92 -17.69
N SER A 95 0.37 -8.21 -18.79
CA SER A 95 0.92 -6.88 -18.72
C SER A 95 -0.03 -5.87 -18.09
N THR A 96 -1.32 -5.93 -18.44
CA THR A 96 -2.36 -5.08 -17.81
C THR A 96 -2.52 -5.38 -16.33
N VAL A 97 -2.54 -6.66 -15.93
CA VAL A 97 -2.64 -7.06 -14.51
C VAL A 97 -1.43 -6.56 -13.72
N LEU A 98 -0.21 -6.74 -14.25
CA LEU A 98 0.99 -6.28 -13.58
C LEU A 98 1.05 -4.75 -13.49
N LEU A 99 0.57 -4.02 -14.51
CA LEU A 99 0.43 -2.57 -14.45
C LEU A 99 -0.55 -2.14 -13.34
N ASN A 100 -1.67 -2.84 -13.18
CA ASN A 100 -2.63 -2.60 -12.11
C ASN A 100 -2.04 -2.88 -10.73
N LEU A 101 -1.36 -4.02 -10.53
CA LEU A 101 -0.67 -4.34 -9.27
C LEU A 101 0.38 -3.30 -8.90
N ILE A 102 1.15 -2.85 -9.90
CA ILE A 102 2.13 -1.80 -9.74
C ILE A 102 1.42 -0.50 -9.27
N ASN A 103 0.32 -0.11 -9.92
CA ASN A 103 -0.48 1.06 -9.52
C ASN A 103 -1.13 0.92 -8.13
N ASP A 104 -1.61 -0.25 -7.75
CA ASP A 104 -2.24 -0.46 -6.44
C ASP A 104 -1.20 -0.43 -5.30
N ALA A 105 0.04 -0.87 -5.56
CA ALA A 105 1.16 -0.71 -4.63
C ALA A 105 1.55 0.78 -4.41
N MET A 106 1.09 1.69 -5.28
CA MET A 106 1.26 3.15 -5.13
C MET A 106 0.15 3.82 -4.34
N ASP A 107 -1.06 3.25 -4.37
CA ASP A 107 -2.23 3.76 -3.64
C ASP A 107 -2.18 3.40 -2.15
N ILE A 108 -1.05 2.93 -1.61
CA ILE A 108 -0.83 2.83 -0.17
C ILE A 108 -0.92 4.25 0.40
N PRO A 109 -2.00 4.60 1.12
CA PRO A 109 -2.20 5.96 1.56
C PRO A 109 -1.06 6.34 2.50
N ASN A 110 -0.66 7.61 2.41
CA ASN A 110 0.20 8.25 3.38
C ASN A 110 -0.59 8.42 4.69
N LYS A 111 -1.06 7.34 5.32
CA LYS A 111 -1.87 7.41 6.53
C LYS A 111 -1.93 6.11 7.32
N TYR A 112 -1.48 6.23 8.56
CA TYR A 112 -1.63 5.34 9.69
C TYR A 112 -3.10 5.14 10.14
N GLU A 113 -4.05 4.93 9.23
CA GLU A 113 -5.44 4.66 9.60
C GLU A 113 -5.91 3.47 8.76
N GLY A 114 -6.17 2.33 9.43
CA GLY A 114 -6.43 1.01 8.85
C GLY A 114 -7.73 0.88 8.05
N ARG A 115 -7.99 1.77 7.10
CA ARG A 115 -9.10 1.70 6.16
C ARG A 115 -8.60 2.06 4.77
N PHE A 116 -8.35 1.03 3.96
CA PHE A 116 -8.29 1.24 2.53
C PHE A 116 -9.69 1.62 2.02
N PRO A 117 -9.92 2.81 1.45
CA PRO A 117 -11.23 3.20 0.97
C PRO A 117 -11.66 2.28 -0.17
N VAL A 118 -12.79 1.58 0.02
CA VAL A 118 -13.45 0.78 -1.02
C VAL A 118 -14.21 1.75 -1.93
N LYS A 119 -13.98 1.69 -3.24
CA LYS A 119 -14.69 2.53 -4.20
C LYS A 119 -15.93 1.80 -4.69
N MET A 120 -17.11 2.23 -4.23
CA MET A 120 -18.39 1.67 -4.67
C MET A 120 -18.83 2.32 -5.99
N MET A 121 -18.74 1.59 -7.10
CA MET A 121 -19.18 2.04 -8.43
C MET A 121 -19.93 0.91 -9.16
N PRO A 122 -20.84 1.24 -10.09
CA PRO A 122 -21.49 0.23 -10.92
C PRO A 122 -20.50 -0.36 -11.93
N PHE A 123 -20.44 -1.69 -12.05
CA PHE A 123 -19.60 -2.38 -13.05
C PHE A 123 -20.28 -3.63 -13.62
N GLN A 124 -19.76 -4.13 -14.74
CA GLN A 124 -20.29 -5.30 -15.45
C GLN A 124 -19.67 -6.62 -14.95
N LEU A 125 -20.37 -7.29 -14.04
CA LEU A 125 -19.94 -8.52 -13.40
C LEU A 125 -19.66 -9.65 -14.39
N HIS A 126 -20.45 -9.80 -15.45
CA HIS A 126 -20.20 -10.86 -16.44
C HIS A 126 -18.91 -10.61 -17.23
N SER A 127 -18.54 -9.34 -17.47
CA SER A 127 -17.26 -8.99 -18.11
C SER A 127 -16.11 -9.36 -17.18
N LEU A 128 -16.18 -8.96 -15.91
CA LEU A 128 -15.16 -9.29 -14.91
C LEU A 128 -14.97 -10.80 -14.77
N ILE A 129 -16.04 -11.58 -14.67
CA ILE A 129 -15.98 -13.05 -14.58
C ILE A 129 -15.36 -13.65 -15.85
N ARG A 130 -15.76 -13.16 -17.02
CA ARG A 130 -15.19 -13.61 -18.31
C ARG A 130 -13.69 -13.30 -18.38
N GLU A 131 -13.29 -12.11 -17.96
CA GLU A 131 -11.89 -11.71 -17.90
C GLU A 131 -11.12 -12.58 -16.91
N ALA A 132 -11.58 -12.77 -15.69
CA ALA A 132 -10.91 -13.65 -14.72
C ALA A 132 -10.79 -15.10 -15.23
N SER A 133 -11.87 -15.64 -15.77
CA SER A 133 -11.94 -17.02 -16.30
C SER A 133 -10.97 -17.26 -17.45
N CYS A 134 -10.78 -16.28 -18.33
CA CYS A 134 -9.80 -16.35 -19.42
C CYS A 134 -8.35 -16.50 -18.90
N LEU A 135 -8.04 -15.93 -17.73
CA LEU A 135 -6.67 -15.94 -17.16
C LEU A 135 -6.38 -17.34 -16.64
N VAL A 136 -7.32 -17.86 -15.87
CA VAL A 136 -7.23 -19.21 -15.31
C VAL A 136 -7.21 -20.25 -16.42
N LYS A 137 -8.05 -20.08 -17.47
CA LYS A 137 -8.05 -20.99 -18.63
C LYS A 137 -6.69 -21.06 -19.32
N CYS A 138 -6.04 -19.93 -19.58
CA CYS A 138 -4.71 -19.93 -20.19
C CYS A 138 -3.67 -20.65 -19.31
N LEU A 139 -3.71 -20.44 -17.98
CA LEU A 139 -2.83 -21.11 -17.04
C LEU A 139 -3.07 -22.63 -16.97
N CYS A 140 -4.33 -23.06 -16.95
CA CYS A 140 -4.72 -24.46 -16.97
C CYS A 140 -4.25 -25.15 -18.25
N VAL A 141 -4.49 -24.55 -19.42
CA VAL A 141 -4.04 -25.09 -20.72
C VAL A 141 -2.51 -25.22 -20.76
N TYR A 142 -1.79 -24.21 -20.30
CA TYR A 142 -0.32 -24.26 -20.21
C TYR A 142 0.18 -25.40 -19.32
N LYS A 143 -0.54 -25.72 -18.24
CA LYS A 143 -0.23 -26.81 -17.32
C LYS A 143 -0.82 -28.17 -17.73
N GLY A 144 -1.53 -28.24 -18.86
CA GLY A 144 -2.16 -29.47 -19.36
C GLY A 144 -3.48 -29.85 -18.69
N PHE A 145 -4.13 -28.92 -18.00
CA PHE A 145 -5.43 -29.13 -17.34
C PHE A 145 -6.59 -28.56 -18.15
N GLY A 146 -7.73 -29.27 -18.12
CA GLY A 146 -9.00 -28.73 -18.58
C GLY A 146 -9.56 -27.69 -17.61
N PHE A 147 -10.18 -26.64 -18.13
CA PHE A 147 -10.85 -25.61 -17.33
C PHE A 147 -12.24 -25.33 -17.91
N SER A 148 -13.26 -25.44 -17.07
CA SER A 148 -14.63 -25.04 -17.36
C SER A 148 -15.16 -24.14 -16.23
N MET A 149 -16.03 -23.21 -16.60
CA MET A 149 -16.73 -22.33 -15.67
C MET A 149 -18.18 -22.29 -16.09
N ASP A 150 -19.07 -22.45 -15.12
CA ASP A 150 -20.50 -22.29 -15.31
C ASP A 150 -20.97 -21.05 -14.55
N VAL A 151 -21.65 -20.15 -15.24
CA VAL A 151 -22.14 -18.88 -14.68
C VAL A 151 -23.66 -18.90 -14.83
N PRO A 152 -24.42 -18.93 -13.71
CA PRO A 152 -25.86 -18.93 -13.77
C PRO A 152 -26.40 -17.69 -14.50
N SER A 153 -27.37 -17.89 -15.39
CA SER A 153 -28.05 -16.80 -16.10
C SER A 153 -28.86 -15.88 -15.17
N SER A 154 -29.16 -16.35 -13.95
CA SER A 154 -29.82 -15.57 -12.89
C SER A 154 -28.90 -14.52 -12.26
N LEU A 155 -27.60 -14.54 -12.53
CA LEU A 155 -26.65 -13.59 -11.97
C LEU A 155 -26.77 -12.21 -12.63
N PRO A 156 -26.99 -11.12 -11.89
CA PRO A 156 -27.10 -9.79 -12.47
C PRO A 156 -25.79 -9.34 -13.11
N ASN A 157 -25.85 -8.72 -14.28
CA ASN A 157 -24.66 -8.21 -14.95
C ASN A 157 -24.20 -6.87 -14.36
N LEU A 158 -25.11 -5.98 -13.95
CA LEU A 158 -24.73 -4.68 -13.36
C LEU A 158 -24.79 -4.76 -11.84
N VAL A 159 -23.66 -4.57 -11.17
CA VAL A 159 -23.55 -4.63 -9.70
C VAL A 159 -22.77 -3.43 -9.15
N MET A 160 -23.02 -3.08 -7.89
CA MET A 160 -22.29 -2.02 -7.18
C MET A 160 -21.18 -2.63 -6.32
N GLY A 161 -19.95 -2.18 -6.51
CA GLY A 161 -18.81 -2.67 -5.74
C GLY A 161 -17.50 -2.02 -6.17
N ASP A 162 -16.40 -2.57 -5.69
CA ASP A 162 -15.05 -2.19 -6.10
C ASP A 162 -14.51 -3.25 -7.05
N GLU A 163 -14.65 -3.00 -8.35
CA GLU A 163 -14.25 -3.90 -9.43
C GLU A 163 -12.81 -4.39 -9.30
N LYS A 164 -11.91 -3.58 -8.75
CA LYS A 164 -10.49 -3.93 -8.58
C LYS A 164 -10.23 -4.87 -7.41
N ARG A 165 -11.22 -5.08 -6.53
CA ARG A 165 -11.11 -5.89 -5.30
C ARG A 165 -12.06 -7.09 -5.27
N THR A 166 -12.84 -7.26 -6.34
CA THR A 166 -13.81 -8.35 -6.50
C THR A 166 -13.16 -9.51 -7.25
#